data_AF-A0A063ZUN2-F1
#
_entry.id   AF-A0A063ZUN2-F1
#
_cell.length_a   1.000
_cell.length_b   1.000
_cell.length_c   1.000
_cell.angle_alpha   90.00
_cell.angle_beta   90.00
_cell.angle_gamma   90.00
#
_symmetry.space_group_name_H-M   'P 1'
#
loop_
_entity.id
_entity.type
_entity.pdbx_description
1 polymer ?
#
loop_
_entity_poly.entity_id
_entity_poly.type
_entity_poly.pdbx_seq_one_letter_code
_entity_poly.pdbx_strand_id
1 'polypeptide(L)'
;MSDGPDVSASDALEVAQRAMHRCTDLEDDVEDLTQEKRDLKDRLTALELRYQEFDEDQSYDDLGRDGRVGRVREHAFERAVDGHGRASLDYNDIMWSVFDGEPSADYCYKLMRLAASAPGFEYKNPSGKGKQLTVDAAEARTGASFSSAKKTDSEGLV
;
A
#
# COMPACT_ATOMS: atom_id res chain seq x y z
N MET A 1 30.41 -7.66 -56.23
CA MET A 1 29.63 -6.41 -56.25
C MET A 1 28.80 -6.40 -54.98
N SER A 2 29.31 -5.82 -53.89
CA SER A 2 28.47 -5.55 -52.72
C SER A 2 27.86 -4.17 -52.94
N ASP A 3 26.68 -4.16 -53.56
CA ASP A 3 25.83 -2.99 -53.66
C ASP A 3 25.07 -2.86 -52.33
N GLY A 4 25.78 -2.36 -51.31
CA GLY A 4 25.18 -1.99 -50.03
C GLY A 4 24.61 -0.58 -50.15
N PRO A 5 23.45 -0.29 -49.53
CA PRO A 5 22.86 1.05 -49.59
C PRO A 5 23.88 2.09 -49.10
N ASP A 6 24.12 3.11 -49.91
CA ASP A 6 25.04 4.22 -49.61
C ASP A 6 24.35 5.17 -48.62
N VAL A 7 24.38 4.79 -47.34
CA VAL A 7 23.75 5.57 -46.25
C VAL A 7 24.64 6.77 -45.97
N SER A 8 24.11 7.98 -46.17
CA SER A 8 24.86 9.18 -45.84
C SER A 8 25.02 9.32 -44.33
N ALA A 9 26.07 10.02 -43.89
CA ALA A 9 26.24 10.35 -42.47
C ALA A 9 25.02 11.12 -41.89
N SER A 10 24.30 11.85 -42.75
CA SER A 10 23.05 12.54 -42.38
C SER A 10 21.92 11.57 -42.10
N ASP A 11 21.74 10.54 -42.94
CA ASP A 11 20.69 9.53 -42.77
C ASP A 11 20.94 8.69 -41.50
N ALA A 12 22.22 8.35 -41.24
CA ALA A 12 22.62 7.65 -40.03
C ALA A 12 22.33 8.49 -38.77
N LEU A 13 22.57 9.81 -38.83
CA LEU A 13 22.28 10.73 -37.73
C LEU A 13 20.77 10.87 -37.49
N GLU A 14 19.96 10.99 -38.54
CA GLU A 14 18.51 11.10 -38.43
C GLU A 14 17.89 9.82 -37.83
N VAL A 15 18.36 8.65 -38.27
CA VAL A 15 17.95 7.36 -37.68
C VAL A 15 18.36 7.28 -36.21
N ALA A 16 19.57 7.72 -35.86
CA ALA A 16 20.04 7.74 -34.48
C ALA A 16 19.22 8.69 -33.60
N GLN A 17 18.89 9.90 -34.09
CA GLN A 17 18.05 10.86 -33.38
C GLN A 17 16.63 10.33 -33.17
N ARG A 18 16.03 9.71 -34.18
CA ARG A 18 14.71 9.06 -34.07
C ARG A 18 14.72 7.85 -33.14
N ALA A 19 15.83 7.11 -33.09
CA ALA A 19 15.99 6.01 -32.16
C ALA A 19 16.12 6.53 -30.72
N MET A 20 16.95 7.55 -30.49
CA MET A 20 17.10 8.17 -29.18
C MET A 20 15.77 8.74 -28.67
N HIS A 21 15.03 9.46 -29.51
CA HIS A 21 13.73 10.01 -29.11
C HIS A 21 12.75 8.91 -28.69
N ARG A 22 12.66 7.82 -29.47
CA ARG A 22 11.85 6.65 -29.09
C ARG A 22 12.32 5.97 -27.81
N CYS A 23 13.63 5.94 -27.55
CA CYS A 23 14.13 5.41 -26.28
C CYS A 23 13.69 6.29 -25.11
N THR A 24 13.78 7.62 -25.25
CA THR A 24 13.31 8.55 -24.22
C THR A 24 11.81 8.41 -23.98
N ASP A 25 10.99 8.34 -25.03
CA ASP A 25 9.54 8.13 -24.89
C ASP A 25 9.23 6.80 -24.16
N LEU A 26 9.98 5.74 -24.47
CA LEU A 26 9.83 4.45 -23.79
C LEU A 26 10.33 4.48 -22.34
N GLU A 27 11.36 5.26 -22.04
CA GLU A 27 11.86 5.47 -20.68
C GLU A 27 10.78 6.17 -19.84
N ASP A 28 10.17 7.23 -20.38
CA ASP A 28 9.06 7.95 -19.75
C ASP A 28 7.85 7.03 -19.52
N ASP A 29 7.42 6.26 -20.54
CA ASP A 29 6.33 5.29 -20.41
C ASP A 29 6.61 4.22 -19.33
N VAL A 30 7.85 3.74 -19.24
CA VAL A 30 8.26 2.75 -18.24
C VAL A 30 8.22 3.36 -16.84
N GLU A 31 8.65 4.61 -16.67
CA GLU A 31 8.57 5.32 -15.40
C GLU A 31 7.11 5.49 -14.95
N ASP A 32 6.25 5.95 -15.85
CA ASP A 32 4.82 6.14 -15.61
C ASP A 32 4.12 4.83 -15.23
N LEU A 33 4.30 3.77 -16.02
CA LEU A 33 3.72 2.45 -15.73
C LEU A 33 4.25 1.86 -14.43
N THR A 34 5.52 2.11 -14.10
CA THR A 34 6.10 1.63 -12.85
C THR A 34 5.49 2.38 -11.67
N GLN A 35 5.22 3.68 -11.81
CA GLN A 35 4.54 4.47 -10.79
C GLN A 35 3.09 4.03 -10.62
N GLU A 36 2.32 3.91 -11.71
CA GLU A 36 0.92 3.47 -11.67
C GLU A 36 0.81 2.08 -11.03
N LYS A 37 1.72 1.15 -11.36
CA LYS A 37 1.76 -0.17 -10.74
C LYS A 37 2.01 -0.11 -9.23
N ARG A 38 2.81 0.84 -8.75
CA ARG A 38 3.03 1.04 -7.31
C ARG A 38 1.75 1.55 -6.66
N ASP A 39 1.13 2.57 -7.25
CA ASP A 39 -0.10 3.17 -6.73
C ASP A 39 -1.25 2.15 -6.66
N LEU A 40 -1.41 1.33 -7.71
CA LEU A 40 -2.40 0.25 -7.76
C LEU A 40 -2.14 -0.82 -6.70
N LYS A 41 -0.87 -1.19 -6.47
CA LYS A 41 -0.51 -2.13 -5.40
C LYS A 41 -0.81 -1.56 -4.01
N ASP A 42 -0.61 -0.26 -3.82
CA ASP A 42 -0.91 0.40 -2.56
C ASP A 42 -2.41 0.45 -2.29
N ARG A 43 -3.21 0.82 -3.29
CA ARG A 43 -4.68 0.76 -3.22
C ARG A 43 -5.19 -0.65 -2.94
N LEU A 44 -4.66 -1.65 -3.64
CA LEU A 44 -5.05 -3.05 -3.42
C LEU A 44 -4.69 -3.50 -1.99
N THR A 45 -3.50 -3.15 -1.51
CA THR A 45 -3.07 -3.49 -0.14
C THR A 45 -3.97 -2.82 0.90
N ALA A 46 -4.30 -1.54 0.74
CA ALA A 46 -5.23 -0.83 1.62
C ALA A 46 -6.59 -1.54 1.68
N LEU A 47 -7.13 -1.92 0.52
CA LEU A 47 -8.39 -2.64 0.42
C LEU A 47 -8.33 -4.05 1.05
N GLU A 48 -7.23 -4.79 0.86
CA GLU A 48 -7.03 -6.11 1.48
C GLU A 48 -6.92 -6.01 3.02
N LEU A 49 -6.30 -4.94 3.53
CA LEU A 49 -6.17 -4.67 4.96
C LEU A 49 -7.49 -4.28 5.62
N ARG A 50 -8.41 -3.67 4.87
CA ARG A 50 -9.77 -3.32 5.29
C ARG A 50 -10.61 -4.55 5.69
N TYR A 51 -10.21 -5.76 5.26
CA TYR A 51 -10.79 -7.08 5.57
C TYR A 51 -12.32 -7.08 5.71
N GLN A 52 -12.99 -7.30 4.56
CA GLN A 52 -14.44 -7.43 4.27
C GLN A 52 -15.01 -6.24 3.49
N GLU A 53 -15.96 -6.57 2.61
CA GLU A 53 -16.75 -5.67 1.75
C GLU A 53 -17.54 -4.69 2.62
N PHE A 54 -16.87 -3.68 3.15
CA PHE A 54 -17.51 -2.57 3.83
C PHE A 54 -17.75 -1.44 2.83
N ASP A 55 -18.96 -0.89 2.91
CA ASP A 55 -19.32 0.39 2.33
C ASP A 55 -18.48 1.46 3.03
N GLU A 56 -17.78 2.31 2.27
CA GLU A 56 -16.87 3.33 2.81
C GLU A 56 -17.57 4.32 3.74
N ASP A 57 -18.90 4.41 3.60
CA ASP A 57 -19.78 5.29 4.37
C ASP A 57 -20.32 4.67 5.68
N GLN A 58 -19.89 3.47 6.08
CA GLN A 58 -20.33 2.89 7.35
C GLN A 58 -19.82 3.68 8.55
N SER A 59 -20.74 4.01 9.46
CA SER A 59 -20.45 4.69 10.72
C SER A 59 -19.74 3.74 11.70
N TYR A 60 -19.02 4.29 12.68
CA TYR A 60 -18.31 3.49 13.68
C TYR A 60 -19.25 2.56 14.48
N ASP A 61 -20.48 2.99 14.74
CA ASP A 61 -21.49 2.20 15.42
C ASP A 61 -21.94 0.97 14.61
N ASP A 62 -21.96 1.09 13.28
CA ASP A 62 -22.29 0.00 12.37
C ASP A 62 -21.12 -0.99 12.17
N LEU A 63 -19.89 -0.54 12.43
CA LEU A 63 -18.71 -1.38 12.31
C LEU A 63 -18.66 -2.43 13.42
N GLY A 64 -18.66 -3.69 13.00
CA GLY A 64 -18.24 -4.79 13.85
C GLY A 64 -16.78 -4.65 14.30
N ARG A 65 -16.38 -5.44 15.29
CA ARG A 65 -15.02 -5.43 15.84
C ARG A 65 -13.94 -5.55 14.76
N ASP A 66 -14.11 -6.47 13.82
CA ASP A 66 -13.10 -6.74 12.79
C ASP A 66 -13.06 -5.61 11.75
N GLY A 67 -14.19 -4.99 11.42
CA GLY A 67 -14.24 -3.79 10.57
C GLY A 67 -13.53 -2.59 11.19
N ARG A 68 -13.69 -2.38 12.51
CA ARG A 68 -12.91 -1.37 13.24
C ARG A 68 -11.40 -1.67 13.21
N VAL A 69 -11.00 -2.94 13.30
CA VAL A 69 -9.58 -3.32 13.17
C VAL A 69 -9.09 -3.08 11.75
N GLY A 70 -9.90 -3.40 10.73
CA GLY A 70 -9.60 -3.14 9.32
C GLY A 70 -9.36 -1.66 9.06
N ARG A 71 -10.24 -0.77 9.51
CA ARG A 71 -10.11 0.69 9.35
C ARG A 71 -8.85 1.26 10.01
N VAL A 72 -8.47 0.72 11.18
CA VAL A 72 -7.19 1.09 11.83
C VAL A 72 -5.99 0.65 10.99
N ARG A 73 -6.03 -0.54 10.38
CA ARG A 73 -4.93 -1.05 9.54
C ARG A 73 -4.82 -0.27 8.24
N GLU A 74 -5.94 0.01 7.58
CA GLU A 74 -6.05 0.82 6.37
C GLU A 74 -5.44 2.20 6.62
N HIS A 75 -5.97 2.95 7.60
CA HIS A 75 -5.47 4.29 7.90
C HIS A 75 -3.99 4.30 8.29
N ALA A 76 -3.54 3.30 9.07
CA ALA A 76 -2.12 3.20 9.42
C ALA A 76 -1.25 2.93 8.20
N PHE A 77 -1.68 2.05 7.29
CA PHE A 77 -0.98 1.74 6.06
C PHE A 77 -0.92 2.95 5.12
N GLU A 78 -2.04 3.64 4.89
CA GLU A 78 -2.10 4.88 4.09
C GLU A 78 -1.12 5.91 4.64
N ARG A 79 -1.13 6.14 5.96
CA ARG A 79 -0.19 7.05 6.61
C ARG A 79 1.27 6.64 6.43
N ALA A 80 1.56 5.34 6.33
CA ALA A 80 2.90 4.84 6.05
C ALA A 80 3.29 5.02 4.58
N VAL A 81 2.36 4.85 3.65
CA VAL A 81 2.54 5.07 2.21
C VAL A 81 2.76 6.55 1.90
N ASP A 82 1.92 7.44 2.45
CA ASP A 82 2.04 8.90 2.29
C ASP A 82 3.34 9.45 2.91
N GLY A 83 3.92 8.70 3.86
CA GLY A 83 5.19 9.01 4.47
C GLY A 83 6.39 8.40 3.73
N HIS A 84 7.24 7.70 4.49
CA HIS A 84 8.47 7.06 3.99
C HIS A 84 8.44 5.54 4.17
N GLY A 85 7.26 4.93 4.01
CA GLY A 85 7.03 3.49 4.14
C GLY A 85 6.90 2.98 5.58
N ARG A 86 6.95 3.86 6.59
CA ARG A 86 6.70 3.52 7.99
C ARG A 86 5.88 4.59 8.69
N ALA A 87 5.01 4.17 9.58
CA ALA A 87 4.26 5.08 10.45
C ALA A 87 4.13 4.52 11.86
N SER A 88 3.83 5.41 12.81
CA SER A 88 3.49 5.06 14.19
C SER A 88 2.23 5.82 14.59
N LEU A 89 1.23 5.11 15.08
CA LEU A 89 -0.02 5.68 15.56
C LEU A 89 -0.11 5.47 17.07
N ASP A 90 -0.51 6.51 17.79
CA ASP A 90 -0.88 6.41 19.20
C ASP A 90 -2.40 6.30 19.38
N TYR A 91 -2.86 6.35 20.64
CA TYR A 91 -4.29 6.27 20.92
C TYR A 91 -5.07 7.51 20.44
N ASN A 92 -4.44 8.69 20.38
CA ASN A 92 -5.08 9.90 19.90
C ASN A 92 -5.26 9.83 18.39
N ASP A 93 -4.27 9.31 17.67
CA ASP A 93 -4.39 9.08 16.23
C ASP A 93 -5.57 8.15 15.93
N ILE A 94 -5.73 7.05 16.68
CA ILE A 94 -6.87 6.15 16.47
C ILE A 94 -8.19 6.80 16.88
N MET A 95 -8.20 7.51 17.99
CA MET A 95 -9.42 8.13 18.49
C MET A 95 -9.92 9.20 17.52
N TRP A 96 -9.07 10.15 17.14
CA TRP A 96 -9.47 11.33 16.39
C TRP A 96 -9.31 11.22 14.88
N SER A 97 -8.28 10.52 14.39
CA SER A 97 -8.01 10.45 12.95
C SER A 97 -8.69 9.27 12.26
N VAL A 98 -9.02 8.21 13.01
CA VAL A 98 -9.68 7.01 12.45
C VAL A 98 -11.18 6.98 12.75
N PHE A 99 -11.60 7.49 13.91
CA PHE A 99 -12.96 7.31 14.43
C PHE A 99 -13.57 8.56 15.07
N ASP A 100 -13.03 9.76 14.80
CA ASP A 100 -13.65 11.04 15.16
C ASP A 100 -14.05 11.21 16.65
N GLY A 101 -13.36 10.54 17.56
CA GLY A 101 -13.55 10.64 19.01
C GLY A 101 -14.48 9.59 19.62
N GLU A 102 -15.04 8.68 18.83
CA GLU A 102 -16.03 7.71 19.31
C GLU A 102 -15.50 6.61 20.25
N PRO A 103 -14.36 5.93 19.96
CA PRO A 103 -13.86 4.87 20.82
C PRO A 103 -13.26 5.42 22.13
N SER A 104 -13.47 4.67 23.22
CA SER A 104 -12.75 4.93 24.48
C SER A 104 -11.26 4.63 24.37
N ALA A 105 -10.43 5.30 25.18
CA ALA A 105 -8.97 5.10 25.16
C ALA A 105 -8.54 3.64 25.36
N ASP A 106 -9.19 2.90 26.27
CA ASP A 106 -8.91 1.47 26.49
C ASP A 106 -9.25 0.64 25.26
N TYR A 107 -10.32 0.99 24.55
CA TYR A 107 -10.71 0.33 23.32
C TYR A 107 -9.75 0.66 22.18
N CYS A 108 -9.22 1.88 22.07
CA CYS A 108 -8.14 2.20 21.13
C CYS A 108 -6.93 1.28 21.33
N TYR A 109 -6.45 1.10 22.56
CA TYR A 109 -5.35 0.16 22.84
C TYR A 109 -5.71 -1.29 22.52
N LYS A 110 -6.98 -1.68 22.64
CA LYS A 110 -7.43 -3.01 22.21
C LYS A 110 -7.36 -3.13 20.69
N LEU A 111 -7.85 -2.14 19.95
CA LEU A 111 -7.77 -2.12 18.48
C LEU A 111 -6.33 -2.16 17.99
N MET A 112 -5.41 -1.40 18.60
CA MET A 112 -3.98 -1.45 18.26
C MET A 112 -3.39 -2.85 18.38
N ARG A 113 -3.67 -3.55 19.48
CA ARG A 113 -3.18 -4.92 19.68
C ARG A 113 -3.76 -5.90 18.66
N LEU A 114 -5.01 -5.71 18.26
CA LEU A 114 -5.66 -6.55 17.26
C LEU A 114 -5.15 -6.23 15.85
N ALA A 115 -4.91 -4.96 15.55
CA ALA A 115 -4.31 -4.55 14.30
C ALA A 115 -2.92 -5.18 14.11
N ALA A 116 -2.11 -5.21 15.18
CA ALA A 116 -0.79 -5.83 15.24
C ALA A 116 -0.76 -7.36 15.02
N SER A 117 -1.90 -8.05 14.87
CA SER A 117 -1.89 -9.45 14.44
C SER A 117 -1.67 -9.63 12.93
N ALA A 118 -1.73 -8.56 12.13
CA ALA A 118 -1.43 -8.60 10.71
C ALA A 118 0.08 -8.43 10.45
N PRO A 119 0.61 -9.03 9.36
CA PRO A 119 2.00 -8.82 8.96
C PRO A 119 2.31 -7.35 8.71
N GLY A 120 3.50 -6.90 9.11
CA GLY A 120 3.90 -5.50 9.00
C GLY A 120 3.29 -4.55 10.03
N PHE A 121 2.48 -5.04 10.98
CA PHE A 121 1.95 -4.25 12.10
C PHE A 121 2.52 -4.74 13.42
N GLU A 122 2.98 -3.83 14.27
CA GLU A 122 3.56 -4.18 15.55
C GLU A 122 3.10 -3.22 16.66
N TYR A 123 2.68 -3.77 17.79
CA TYR A 123 2.29 -3.00 18.95
C TYR A 123 3.46 -2.87 19.93
N LYS A 124 3.96 -1.65 20.13
CA LYS A 124 5.11 -1.34 20.99
C LYS A 124 4.74 -0.41 22.14
N ASN A 125 5.55 -0.46 23.18
CA ASN A 125 5.52 0.53 24.26
C ASN A 125 6.93 1.12 24.46
N PRO A 126 7.40 1.97 23.54
CA PRO A 126 8.69 2.62 23.66
C PRO A 126 8.76 3.48 24.93
N SER A 127 9.89 3.38 25.65
CA SER A 127 10.14 4.14 26.87
C SER A 127 9.93 5.64 26.64
N GLY A 128 9.03 6.25 27.42
CA GLY A 128 8.76 7.69 27.39
C GLY A 128 7.84 8.20 26.27
N LYS A 129 7.35 7.34 25.36
CA LYS A 129 6.48 7.74 24.24
C LYS A 129 5.08 7.12 24.24
N GLY A 130 4.75 6.34 25.27
CA GLY A 130 3.46 5.66 25.38
C GLY A 130 3.33 4.48 24.42
N LYS A 131 2.16 3.83 24.44
CA LYS A 131 1.86 2.66 23.60
C LYS A 131 1.54 3.12 22.19
N GLN A 132 2.14 2.47 21.19
CA GLN A 132 2.05 2.84 19.78
C GLN A 132 1.88 1.60 18.89
N LEU A 133 1.18 1.77 17.79
CA LEU A 133 1.07 0.81 16.70
C LEU A 133 2.01 1.28 15.59
N THR A 134 3.08 0.53 15.34
CA THR A 134 4.00 0.81 14.24
C THR A 134 3.64 -0.06 13.04
N VAL A 135 3.77 0.51 11.85
CA VAL A 135 3.51 -0.19 10.58
C VAL A 135 4.70 -0.05 9.63
N ASP A 136 4.98 -1.12 8.90
CA ASP A 136 5.92 -1.19 7.80
C ASP A 136 5.15 -1.52 6.51
N ALA A 137 5.07 -0.55 5.60
CA ALA A 137 4.27 -0.68 4.39
C ALA A 137 4.79 -1.79 3.47
N ALA A 138 6.11 -2.03 3.43
CA ALA A 138 6.69 -3.07 2.58
C ALA A 138 6.32 -4.47 3.08
N GLU A 139 6.38 -4.68 4.40
CA GLU A 139 5.98 -5.93 5.02
C GLU A 139 4.46 -6.13 4.92
N ALA A 140 3.65 -5.08 5.11
CA ALA A 140 2.20 -5.13 4.96
C ALA A 140 1.76 -5.51 3.53
N ARG A 141 2.36 -4.90 2.50
CA ARG A 141 2.14 -5.26 1.07
C ARG A 141 2.42 -6.75 0.81
N THR A 142 3.51 -7.23 1.38
CA THR A 142 3.95 -8.62 1.23
C THR A 142 2.98 -9.57 1.92
N GLY A 143 2.60 -9.27 3.17
CA GLY A 143 1.66 -10.06 3.95
C GLY A 143 0.26 -10.16 3.34
N ALA A 144 -0.25 -9.04 2.80
CA ALA A 144 -1.54 -9.01 2.11
C ALA A 144 -1.52 -9.90 0.85
N SER A 145 -0.47 -9.76 0.02
CA SER A 145 -0.25 -10.60 -1.16
C SER A 145 -0.21 -12.12 -0.85
N PHE A 146 0.40 -12.52 0.28
CA PHE A 146 0.46 -13.93 0.69
C PHE A 146 -0.84 -14.43 1.33
N SER A 147 -1.60 -13.56 2.00
CA SER A 147 -2.92 -13.91 2.54
C SER A 147 -3.92 -14.19 1.43
N SER A 148 -3.87 -13.44 0.33
CA SER A 148 -4.72 -13.65 -0.84
C SER A 148 -4.38 -14.96 -1.57
N ALA A 149 -3.09 -15.30 -1.70
CA ALA A 149 -2.67 -16.58 -2.27
C ALA A 149 -3.21 -17.80 -1.48
N LYS A 150 -3.20 -17.75 -0.13
CA LYS A 150 -3.74 -18.84 0.69
C LYS A 150 -5.26 -18.97 0.66
N LYS A 151 -5.98 -17.85 0.42
CA LYS A 151 -7.44 -17.88 0.23
C LYS A 151 -7.80 -18.62 -1.06
N THR A 152 -7.11 -18.34 -2.16
CA THR A 152 -7.34 -18.99 -3.46
C THR A 152 -7.09 -20.50 -3.40
N ASP A 153 -6.08 -20.96 -2.67
CA ASP A 153 -5.80 -22.39 -2.49
C ASP A 153 -6.86 -23.12 -1.63
N SER A 154 -7.53 -22.42 -0.72
CA SER A 154 -8.53 -23.02 0.18
C SER A 154 -9.95 -23.07 -0.42
N GLU A 155 -10.25 -22.28 -1.45
CA GLU A 155 -11.53 -22.32 -2.17
C GLU A 155 -11.58 -23.37 -3.30
N GLY A 156 -10.48 -24.13 -3.51
CA GLY A 156 -10.35 -25.13 -4.57
C GLY A 156 -10.56 -26.60 -4.17
N LEU A 157 -10.93 -26.90 -2.91
CA LEU A 157 -11.22 -28.26 -2.46
C LEU A 157 -12.74 -28.42 -2.25
N VAL A 158 -13.42 -28.83 -3.33
CA VAL A 158 -14.79 -29.36 -3.33
C VAL A 158 -14.75 -30.86 -3.13
#